data_AF-A0AAX3YV38-F1
#
_entry.id   AF-A0AAX3YV38-F1
#
_cell.length_a   1.000
_cell.length_b   1.000
_cell.length_c   1.000
_cell.angle_alpha   90.00
_cell.angle_beta   90.00
_cell.angle_gamma   90.00
#
_symmetry.space_group_name_H-M   'P 1'
#
loop_
_entity.id
_entity.type
_entity.pdbx_description
1 polymer ?
#
loop_
_entity_poly.entity_id
_entity_poly.type
_entity_poly.pdbx_seq_one_letter_code
_entity_poly.pdbx_strand_id
1 'polypeptide(L)' 'MAYLKPPAFTRHLANPLAMRLSARGVATLTVVGRRTGDPHKVPVIPVEVGQNRYLVSP' A
#
# COMPACT_ATOMS: atom_id res chain seq x y z
N MET A 1 -5.45 -6.00 17.83
CA MET A 1 -5.08 -6.55 16.50
C MET A 1 -3.57 -6.35 16.32
N ALA A 2 -2.83 -7.43 16.15
CA ALA A 2 -1.38 -7.37 15.97
C ALA A 2 -1.07 -7.04 14.51
N TYR A 3 -0.24 -6.03 14.26
CA TYR A 3 0.24 -5.71 12.93
C TYR A 3 0.96 -6.91 12.31
N LEU A 4 0.42 -7.46 11.23
CA LEU A 4 1.06 -8.52 10.46
C LEU A 4 2.02 -7.87 9.47
N LYS A 5 3.31 -7.93 9.82
CA LYS A 5 4.36 -7.46 8.92
C LYS A 5 4.33 -8.28 7.63
N PRO A 6 4.22 -7.64 6.45
CA PRO A 6 4.23 -8.36 5.18
C PRO A 6 5.52 -9.18 5.04
N PRO A 7 5.43 -10.44 4.61
CA PRO A 7 6.61 -11.26 4.29
C PRO A 7 7.51 -10.56 3.26
N ALA A 8 8.82 -10.86 3.31
CA ALA A 8 9.81 -10.26 2.42
C ALA A 8 9.44 -10.43 0.93
N PHE A 9 8.87 -11.58 0.56
CA PHE A 9 8.40 -11.87 -0.81
C PHE A 9 7.32 -10.87 -1.28
N THR A 10 6.35 -10.55 -0.42
CA THR A 10 5.30 -9.56 -0.72
C THR A 10 5.90 -8.18 -0.95
N ARG A 11 6.85 -7.78 -0.09
CA ARG A 11 7.50 -6.46 -0.18
C ARG A 11 8.37 -6.32 -1.43
N HIS A 12 9.11 -7.36 -1.81
CA HIS A 12 10.14 -7.27 -2.84
C HIS A 12 9.71 -7.74 -4.23
N LEU A 13 8.63 -8.53 -4.36
CA LEU A 13 8.21 -9.06 -5.66
C LEU A 13 6.74 -8.74 -5.99
N ALA A 14 5.80 -9.08 -5.11
CA ALA A 14 4.38 -8.91 -5.39
C ALA A 14 3.98 -7.41 -5.49
N ASN A 15 4.43 -6.59 -4.54
CA ASN A 15 4.11 -5.15 -4.52
C ASN A 15 4.64 -4.40 -5.76
N PRO A 16 5.91 -4.57 -6.19
CA PRO A 16 6.40 -3.97 -7.43
C PRO A 16 5.64 -4.44 -8.68
N LEU A 17 5.27 -5.73 -8.77
CA LEU A 17 4.49 -6.25 -9.89
C LEU A 17 3.07 -5.64 -9.92
N ALA A 18 2.40 -5.55 -8.77
CA ALA A 18 1.09 -4.93 -8.66
C ALA A 18 1.11 -3.43 -9.04
N MET A 19 2.18 -2.71 -8.66
CA MET A 19 2.38 -1.32 -9.08
C MET A 19 2.62 -1.19 -10.59
N ARG A 20 3.40 -2.11 -11.19
CA ARG A 20 3.82 -2.03 -12.60
C ARG A 20 2.75 -2.50 -13.58
N LEU A 21 1.90 -3.43 -13.16
CA LEU A 21 0.83 -3.99 -13.99
C LEU A 21 -0.48 -3.19 -13.89
N SER A 22 -0.52 -2.11 -13.08
CA SER A 22 -1.72 -1.32 -12.83
C SER A 22 -2.95 -2.20 -12.59
N ALA A 23 -2.79 -3.21 -11.72
CA ALA A 23 -3.86 -4.15 -11.42
C ALA A 23 -5.12 -3.36 -11.02
N ARG A 24 -6.27 -3.75 -11.58
CA ARG A 24 -7.52 -2.98 -11.53
C ARG A 24 -7.85 -2.61 -10.07
N GLY A 25 -7.93 -1.31 -9.76
CA GLY A 25 -8.22 -0.81 -8.42
C GLY A 25 -7.01 -0.59 -7.50
N VAL A 26 -5.77 -0.81 -7.96
CA VAL A 26 -4.56 -0.49 -7.19
C VAL A 26 -4.19 0.99 -7.38
N ALA A 27 -4.10 1.72 -6.27
CA ALA A 27 -3.57 3.08 -6.20
C ALA A 27 -2.20 3.10 -5.51
N THR A 28 -1.34 4.06 -5.87
CA THR A 28 -0.08 4.28 -5.15
C THR A 28 -0.30 5.32 -4.06
N LEU A 29 -0.07 4.93 -2.81
CA LEU A 29 -0.01 5.85 -1.68
C LEU A 29 1.44 6.24 -1.41
N THR A 30 1.72 7.53 -1.37
CA THR A 30 3.01 8.06 -0.91
C THR A 30 2.85 8.56 0.52
N VAL A 31 3.64 8.02 1.45
CA VAL A 31 3.66 8.42 2.86
C VAL A 31 5.05 8.84 3.29
N VAL A 32 5.14 9.73 4.26
CA VAL A 32 6.43 10.14 4.87
C VAL A 32 6.80 9.12 5.95
N GLY A 33 8.04 8.60 5.89
CA GLY A 33 8.55 7.64 6.84
C GLY A 33 8.68 8.24 8.23
N ARG A 34 7.99 7.70 9.23
CA ARG A 34 7.97 8.26 10.60
C ARG A 34 9.37 8.39 11.24
N ARG A 35 10.29 7.48 10.95
CA ARG A 35 11.64 7.46 11.56
C ARG A 35 12.70 8.15 10.72
N THR A 36 12.58 8.10 9.40
CA THR A 36 13.62 8.60 8.47
C THR A 36 13.24 9.92 7.80
N GLY A 37 11.94 10.25 7.72
CA GLY A 37 11.44 11.39 6.95
C GLY A 37 11.35 11.11 5.44
N ASP A 38 11.84 9.97 4.97
CA ASP A 38 11.89 9.67 3.54
C ASP A 38 10.52 9.30 2.96
N PRO A 39 10.23 9.66 1.70
CA PRO A 39 9.03 9.20 1.02
C PRO A 39 9.04 7.68 0.79
N HIS A 40 7.97 7.01 1.22
CA HIS A 40 7.70 5.61 0.92
C HIS A 40 6.49 5.49 0.00
N LYS A 41 6.63 4.66 -1.04
CA LYS A 41 5.54 4.32 -1.97
C LYS A 41 4.99 2.94 -1.61
N VAL A 42 3.67 2.84 -1.43
CA VAL A 42 2.98 1.59 -1.08
C VAL A 42 1.78 1.40 -2.01
N PRO A 43 1.66 0.26 -2.71
CA PRO A 43 0.44 -0.06 -3.42
C PRO A 43 -0.68 -0.37 -2.44
N VAL A 44 -1.83 0.25 -2.63
CA VAL A 44 -3.03 0.06 -1.80
C VAL A 44 -4.25 -0.14 -2.69
N ILE A 45 -5.26 -0.83 -2.17
CA ILE A 45 -6.58 -0.91 -2.79
C ILE A 45 -7.50 -0.03 -1.94
N PRO A 46 -7.83 1.20 -2.40
CA PRO A 46 -8.72 2.07 -1.66
C PRO A 46 -10.16 1.51 -1.68
N VAL A 47 -10.84 1.62 -0.55
CA VAL A 47 -12.27 1.32 -0.43
C VAL A 47 -13.03 2.64 -0.44
N GLU A 48 -13.97 2.80 -1.36
CA GLU A 48 -14.83 3.97 -1.45
C GLU A 48 -16.11 3.76 -0.64
N VAL A 49 -16.39 4.69 0.28
CA VAL A 49 -17.64 4.71 1.06
C VAL A 49 -18.20 6.13 1.01
N GLY A 50 -19.28 6.32 0.25
CA GLY A 50 -19.82 7.64 -0.05
C GLY A 50 -18.81 8.48 -0.85
N GLN A 51 -18.44 9.64 -0.30
CA GLN A 51 -17.44 10.53 -0.91
C GLN A 51 -16.02 10.33 -0.33
N ASN A 52 -15.85 9.36 0.58
CA ASN A 52 -14.62 9.15 1.32
C ASN A 52 -13.86 7.91 0.81
N ARG A 53 -12.53 7.98 0.84
CA ARG A 53 -11.63 6.88 0.50
C ARG A 53 -10.92 6.37 1.74
N TYR A 54 -11.01 5.07 1.96
CA TYR A 54 -10.44 4.38 3.10
C TYR A 54 -9.32 3.44 2.67
N LEU A 55 -8.37 3.24 3.57
CA LEU A 55 -7.33 2.22 3.45
C LEU A 55 -7.55 1.22 4.58
N VAL A 56 -7.66 -0.06 4.24
CA VAL A 56 -7.70 -1.12 5.23
C VAL A 56 -6.28 -1.66 5.37
N SER A 57 -5.69 -1.54 6.56
CA SER A 57 -4.49 -2.30 6.89
C SER A 57 -4.93 -3.73 7.21
N PRO A 58 -4.55 -4.73 6.39
CA PRO A 58 -4.70 -6.13 6.78
C PRO A 58 -3.79 -6.50 7.96
#